data_AF-A0A1S8ADK5-F1
#
_entry.id   AF-A0A1S8ADK5-F1
#
_cell.length_a   1.000
_cell.length_b   1.000
_cell.length_c   1.000
_cell.angle_alpha   90.00
_cell.angle_beta   90.00
_cell.angle_gamma   90.00
#
_symmetry.space_group_name_H-M   'P 1'
#
loop_
_entity.id
_entity.type
_entity.pdbx_description
1 polymer ?
#
loop_
_entity_poly.entity_id
_entity_poly.type
_entity_poly.pdbx_seq_one_letter_code
_entity_poly.pdbx_strand_id
1 'polypeptide(L)' 'MMDILYELKRSNNTNELEMIVTVCWAIWHSRNLFVFERKRENFRLSVARSEAILDSYRRIQALKEEWRLMQQPT' A
#
# COMPACT_ATOMS: atom_id res chain seq x y z
N MET A 1 -12.86 10.02 0.26
CA MET A 1 -11.60 9.25 0.09
C MET A 1 -10.40 10.15 0.38
N MET A 2 -10.28 11.31 -0.27
CA MET A 2 -9.22 12.27 0.03
C MET A 2 -9.28 12.85 1.45
N ASP A 3 -10.47 13.10 1.99
CA ASP A 3 -10.61 13.60 3.37
C ASP A 3 -10.16 12.57 4.42
N ILE A 4 -10.47 11.29 4.19
CA ILE A 4 -10.04 10.16 5.04
C ILE A 4 -8.51 10.04 5.00
N LEU A 5 -7.90 10.14 3.82
CA LEU A 5 -6.44 10.15 3.65
C LEU A 5 -5.79 11.36 4.35
N TYR A 6 -6.44 12.52 4.31
CA TYR A 6 -5.96 13.74 4.97
C TYR A 6 -6.03 13.62 6.50
N GLU A 7 -7.13 13.11 7.05
CA GLU A 7 -7.29 12.89 8.49
C GLU A 7 -6.33 11.83 9.04
N LEU A 8 -6.06 10.76 8.30
CA LEU A 8 -5.10 9.73 8.69
C LEU A 8 -3.64 10.18 8.59
N LYS A 9 -3.33 11.03 7.61
CA LYS A 9 -2.03 11.70 7.56
C LYS A 9 -1.86 12.59 8.79
N ARG A 10 -2.93 13.28 9.19
CA ARG A 10 -2.94 14.15 10.37
C ARG A 10 -2.83 13.38 11.69
N SER A 11 -3.37 12.16 11.78
CA SER A 11 -3.24 11.31 12.97
C SER A 11 -1.85 10.68 13.12
N ASN A 12 -0.96 10.86 12.14
CA ASN A 12 0.37 10.26 12.06
C ASN A 12 0.35 8.71 12.13
N ASN A 13 -0.81 8.09 11.89
CA ASN A 13 -0.95 6.63 11.87
C ASN A 13 -0.56 6.09 10.47
N THR A 14 0.75 6.09 10.21
CA THR A 14 1.34 5.70 8.92
C THR A 14 0.94 4.29 8.50
N ASN A 15 0.80 3.36 9.44
CA ASN A 15 0.40 1.97 9.14
C ASN A 15 -1.03 1.87 8.59
N GLU A 16 -1.99 2.61 9.15
CA GLU A 16 -3.37 2.66 8.63
C GLU A 16 -3.42 3.36 7.27
N LEU A 17 -2.65 4.43 7.11
CA LEU A 17 -2.58 5.17 5.85
C LEU A 17 -2.03 4.30 4.72
N GLU A 18 -0.95 3.56 4.95
CA GLU A 18 -0.39 2.60 3.99
C GLU A 18 -1.43 1.54 3.58
N MET A 19 -2.17 1.01 4.56
CA MET A 19 -3.19 0.00 4.29
C MET A 19 -4.32 0.56 3.43
N ILE A 20 -4.78 1.77 3.73
CA ILE A 20 -5.85 2.44 2.98
C ILE A 20 -5.41 2.79 1.56
N VAL A 21 -4.20 3.32 1.37
CA VAL A 21 -3.64 3.58 0.03
C VAL A 21 -3.59 2.30 -0.80
N THR A 22 -3.11 1.20 -0.19
CA THR A 22 -2.98 -0.08 -0.88
C THR A 22 -4.34 -0.65 -1.28
N VAL A 23 -5.34 -0.61 -0.40
CA VAL A 23 -6.71 -1.04 -0.71
C VAL A 23 -7.32 -0.19 -1.83
N CYS A 24 -7.14 1.13 -1.80
CA CYS A 24 -7.62 2.02 -2.86
C CYS A 24 -7.00 1.66 -4.21
N TRP A 25 -5.69 1.41 -4.24
CA TRP A 25 -4.98 0.99 -5.44
C TRP A 25 -5.49 -0.34 -5.99
N ALA A 26 -5.73 -1.34 -5.15
CA ALA A 26 -6.22 -2.65 -5.60
C ALA A 26 -7.65 -2.60 -6.12
N ILE A 27 -8.53 -1.79 -5.51
CA ILE A 27 -9.88 -1.53 -6.04
C ILE A 27 -9.78 -0.90 -7.43
N TRP A 28 -8.94 0.13 -7.58
CA TRP A 28 -8.73 0.80 -8.86
C TRP A 28 -8.19 -0.17 -9.92
N HIS A 29 -7.18 -0.98 -9.57
CA HIS A 29 -6.60 -1.98 -10.47
C HIS A 29 -7.63 -3.03 -10.92
N SER A 30 -8.41 -3.58 -9.99
CA SER A 30 -9.47 -4.55 -10.29
C SER A 30 -10.52 -3.96 -11.25
N ARG A 31 -10.91 -2.69 -11.06
CA ARG A 31 -11.84 -1.99 -11.97
C ARG A 31 -11.24 -1.81 -13.36
N ASN A 32 -9.95 -1.49 -13.46
CA ASN A 32 -9.29 -1.34 -14.76
C ASN A 32 -9.13 -2.67 -15.49
N LEU A 33 -8.79 -3.76 -14.79
CA LEU A 33 -8.78 -5.11 -15.38
C LEU A 33 -10.15 -5.46 -15.98
N PHE A 34 -11.24 -5.07 -15.31
CA PHE A 34 -12.58 -5.29 -15.83
C PHE A 34 -12.88 -4.43 -17.07
N VAL A 35 -12.54 -3.13 -17.03
CA VAL A 35 -12.81 -2.20 -18.14
C VAL A 35 -11.99 -2.55 -19.39
N PHE A 36 -10.68 -2.81 -19.22
CA PHE A 36 -9.76 -2.98 -20.35
C PHE A 36 -9.63 -4.42 -20.81
N GLU A 37 -9.72 -5.40 -19.91
CA GLU A 37 -9.49 -6.81 -20.23
C GLU A 37 -10.76 -7.67 -20.11
N ARG A 38 -11.90 -7.09 -19.70
CA ARG A 38 -13.15 -7.81 -19.34
C ARG A 38 -12.94 -8.92 -18.29
N LYS A 39 -11.83 -8.87 -17.54
CA LYS A 39 -11.52 -9.81 -16.48
C LYS A 39 -12.19 -9.36 -15.19
N ARG A 40 -13.03 -10.21 -14.61
CA ARG A 40 -13.52 -10.02 -13.24
C ARG A 40 -12.53 -10.66 -12.28
N GLU A 41 -11.71 -9.83 -11.65
CA GLU A 41 -10.78 -10.31 -10.63
C GLU A 41 -11.56 -10.70 -9.36
N ASN A 42 -11.17 -11.81 -8.74
CA ASN A 42 -11.79 -12.25 -7.49
C ASN A 42 -11.39 -11.29 -6.37
N PHE A 43 -12.38 -10.77 -5.64
CA PHE A 43 -12.14 -9.80 -4.55
C PHE A 43 -11.13 -10.31 -3.51
N ARG A 44 -11.13 -11.62 -3.20
CA ARG A 44 -10.19 -12.23 -2.26
C ARG A 44 -8.76 -12.19 -2.79
N LEU A 45 -8.61 -12.37 -4.10
CA LEU A 45 -7.31 -12.30 -4.76
C LEU A 45 -6.77 -10.86 -4.77
N SER A 46 -7.63 -9.86 -5.02
CA SER A 46 -7.23 -8.45 -4.97
C SER A 46 -6.83 -8.03 -3.54
N VAL A 47 -7.53 -8.50 -2.50
CA VAL A 47 -7.15 -8.26 -1.10
C VAL A 47 -5.82 -8.93 -0.76
N ALA A 48 -5.65 -10.22 -1.06
CA ALA A 48 -4.40 -10.93 -0.80
C ALA A 48 -3.20 -10.29 -1.53
N ARG A 49 -3.39 -9.83 -2.77
CA ARG A 49 -2.36 -9.09 -3.52
C ARG A 49 -2.02 -7.75 -2.85
N SER A 50 -3.01 -7.06 -2.30
CA SER A 50 -2.81 -5.82 -1.55
C SER A 50 -1.93 -6.05 -0.33
N GLU A 51 -2.24 -7.07 0.48
CA GLU A 51 -1.45 -7.43 1.66
C GLU A 51 0.00 -7.78 1.28
N ALA A 52 0.19 -8.58 0.23
CA ALA A 52 1.52 -8.94 -0.25
C ALA A 52 2.35 -7.74 -0.75
N ILE A 53 1.71 -6.76 -1.40
CA ILE A 53 2.34 -5.50 -1.82
C ILE A 53 2.76 -4.69 -0.60
N LEU A 54 1.87 -4.55 0.39
CA LEU A 54 2.13 -3.79 1.61
C LEU A 54 3.28 -4.40 2.42
N ASP A 55 3.29 -5.71 2.60
CA ASP A 55 4.38 -6.42 3.28
C ASP A 55 5.71 -6.25 2.56
N SER A 56 5.71 -6.31 1.23
CA SER A 56 6.91 -6.10 0.43
C SER A 56 7.43 -4.66 0.55
N TYR A 57 6.53 -3.68 0.53
CA TYR A 57 6.87 -2.27 0.76
C TYR A 57 7.52 -2.07 2.14
N ARG A 58 6.93 -2.62 3.20
CA ARG A 58 7.45 -2.53 4.57
C ARG A 58 8.84 -3.15 4.70
N ARG A 59 9.09 -4.31 4.09
CA ARG A 59 10.43 -4.93 4.06
C ARG A 59 11.47 -4.02 3.40
N ILE A 60 11.13 -3.40 2.27
CA ILE A 60 12.04 -2.50 1.57
C ILE A 60 12.31 -1.25 2.41
N GLN A 61 11.31 -0.69 3.09
CA GLN A 61 11.51 0.46 3.97
C GLN A 61 12.38 0.12 5.18
N ALA A 62 12.17 -1.04 5.82
CA ALA A 62 13.01 -1.50 6.92
C ALA A 62 14.47 -1.62 6.50
N LEU A 63 14.74 -2.26 5.36
CA LEU A 63 16.09 -2.32 4.78
C LEU A 63 16.65 -0.91 4.56
N LYS A 64 15.89 -0.02 3.93
CA LYS A 64 16.35 1.36 3.67
C LYS A 64 16.73 2.11 4.95
N GLU A 65 16.02 1.86 6.06
CA GLU A 65 16.34 2.45 7.36
C GLU A 65 17.61 1.84 7.95
N GLU A 66 17.77 0.51 7.91
CA GLU A 66 19.00 -0.17 8.32
C GLU A 66 20.23 0.36 7.57
N TRP A 67 20.12 0.48 6.24
CA TRP A 67 21.18 1.04 5.39
C TRP A 67 21.51 2.49 5.76
N ARG A 68 20.52 3.31 6.13
CA ARG A 68 20.73 4.69 6.57
C ARG A 68 21.49 4.74 7.90
N LEU A 69 21.13 3.87 8.85
CA LEU A 69 21.79 3.79 10.16
C LEU A 69 23.25 3.36 10.04
N MET A 70 23.56 2.45 9.11
CA MET A 70 24.95 2.05 8.82
C MET A 70 25.81 3.17 8.23
N GLN A 71 25.20 4.23 7.68
CA GLN A 71 25.88 5.34 7.02
C GLN A 71 26.08 6.56 7.93
N GLN A 72 25.59 6.54 9.18
CA GLN A 72 25.78 7.66 10.11
C GLN A 72 27.17 7.59 10.76
N PRO A 73 27.95 8.69 10.79
CA PRO A 73 29.24 8.70 11.45
C PRO A 73 29.04 8.66 12.97
N THR A 74 29.84 7.83 13.65
CA THR A 74 29.96 7.72 15.12
C THR A 74 30.35 9.03 15.77
#